data_AF-A0A371PXC8-F1
#
_entry.id   AF-A0A371PXC8-F1
#
_cell.length_a   1.000
_cell.length_b   1.000
_cell.length_c   1.000
_cell.angle_alpha   90.00
_cell.angle_beta   90.00
_cell.angle_gamma   90.00
#
_symmetry.space_group_name_H-M   'P 1'
#
loop_
_entity.id
_entity.type
_entity.pdbx_description
1 polymer ?
#
loop_
_entity_poly.entity_id
_entity_poly.type
_entity_poly.pdbx_seq_one_letter_code
_entity_poly.pdbx_strand_id
1 'polypeptide(L)'
;MRSPSSVPSEEPDAEAASVHALKENAWREVAAIDAALEAGEIDETGWHTAIAGLVRPAYLAAGTPWGQSGMTRGEADWVSARRFVLAAVERNGTFLDCGCANGYLMECLERWAAADGLRLELYGLDIIGELVALARRRLPHCAGRIWEGNALTWVPPRRFDVVRVGLEYVPERRRPDLVRHLLSTAVAPGGRLVIGPYTEETGAPATERALVRWGFAVSGRAEVVHRDPRVVRRIVWLDGAEQSVSVLQP
;
A
#
# COMPACT_ATOMS: atom_id res chain seq x y z
N MET A 1 55.24 -1.65 33.52
CA MET A 1 54.57 -2.66 32.66
C MET A 1 53.62 -3.50 33.51
N ARG A 2 52.34 -3.13 33.54
CA ARG A 2 51.22 -3.99 33.91
C ARG A 2 50.03 -3.54 33.06
N SER A 3 49.68 -4.33 32.05
CA SER A 3 48.47 -4.14 31.26
C SER A 3 47.29 -4.73 32.04
N PRO A 4 46.16 -4.02 32.19
CA PRO A 4 44.93 -4.66 32.56
C PRO A 4 44.31 -5.34 31.35
N SER A 5 43.92 -6.59 31.56
CA SER A 5 43.09 -7.41 30.70
C SER A 5 41.68 -6.81 30.62
N SER A 6 41.17 -6.64 29.40
CA SER A 6 39.77 -6.29 29.14
C SER A 6 39.11 -7.49 28.47
N VAL A 7 38.22 -8.15 29.19
CA VAL A 7 37.25 -9.12 28.67
C VAL A 7 36.24 -8.33 27.83
N PRO A 8 35.91 -8.74 26.59
CA PRO A 8 34.78 -8.16 25.89
C PRO A 8 33.50 -8.72 26.53
N SER A 9 32.72 -7.84 27.15
CA SER A 9 31.35 -8.12 27.54
C SER A 9 30.50 -8.30 26.28
N GLU A 10 30.02 -9.53 26.05
CA GLU A 10 28.94 -9.82 25.12
C GLU A 10 27.66 -9.14 25.66
N GLU A 11 27.30 -8.00 25.08
CA GLU A 11 25.94 -7.48 25.18
C GLU A 11 25.03 -8.27 24.23
N PRO A 12 23.86 -8.74 24.67
CA PRO A 12 22.94 -9.48 23.81
C PRO A 12 22.35 -8.57 22.72
N ASP A 13 22.44 -9.03 21.48
CA ASP A 13 21.85 -8.54 20.22
C ASP A 13 20.72 -7.49 20.37
N ALA A 14 21.11 -6.22 20.39
CA ALA A 14 20.20 -5.07 20.36
C ALA A 14 19.58 -4.80 18.96
N GLU A 15 19.91 -5.62 17.96
CA GLU A 15 19.62 -5.33 16.54
C GLU A 15 18.80 -6.41 15.83
N ALA A 16 18.29 -7.40 16.57
CA ALA A 16 17.17 -8.24 16.16
C ALA A 16 15.81 -7.51 16.27
N ALA A 17 15.81 -6.24 16.71
CA ALA A 17 14.71 -5.29 16.60
C ALA A 17 14.48 -4.90 15.13
N SER A 18 14.01 -5.88 14.35
CA SER A 18 13.80 -5.81 12.90
C SER A 18 12.80 -4.71 12.52
N VAL A 19 12.79 -4.30 11.24
CA VAL A 19 11.71 -3.76 10.36
C VAL A 19 10.47 -3.08 11.00
N HIS A 20 9.96 -3.66 12.07
CA HIS A 20 9.03 -3.16 13.08
C HIS A 20 9.35 -1.73 13.60
N ALA A 21 10.63 -1.39 13.79
CA ALA A 21 11.07 -0.12 14.40
C ALA A 21 10.97 1.14 13.50
N LEU A 22 10.37 1.05 12.31
CA LEU A 22 10.03 2.23 11.49
C LEU A 22 8.58 2.71 11.72
N LYS A 23 7.84 2.03 12.61
CA LYS A 23 6.47 2.32 13.06
C LYS A 23 6.39 2.55 14.58
N GLU A 24 7.45 3.12 15.18
CA GLU A 24 7.76 3.03 16.62
C GLU A 24 6.69 3.49 17.62
N ASN A 25 5.70 4.28 17.22
CA ASN A 25 4.56 4.56 18.10
C ASN A 25 3.38 3.65 17.73
N ALA A 26 2.82 3.80 16.52
CA ALA A 26 1.55 3.20 16.11
C ALA A 26 1.44 1.66 16.16
N TRP A 27 2.54 0.91 16.23
CA TRP A 27 2.47 -0.56 16.19
C TRP A 27 1.77 -1.14 17.42
N ARG A 28 1.95 -0.52 18.60
CA ARG A 28 1.30 -0.99 19.84
C ARG A 28 -0.18 -0.70 19.79
N GLU A 29 -0.57 0.48 19.32
CA GLU A 29 -1.97 0.84 19.16
C GLU A 29 -2.65 -0.03 18.10
N VAL A 30 -2.00 -0.31 16.96
CA VAL A 30 -2.54 -1.23 15.96
C VAL A 30 -2.71 -2.64 16.55
N ALA A 31 -1.71 -3.16 17.27
CA ALA A 31 -1.81 -4.47 17.91
C ALA A 31 -2.92 -4.53 18.97
N ALA A 32 -3.14 -3.44 19.72
CA ALA A 32 -4.24 -3.34 20.67
C ALA A 32 -5.61 -3.30 19.98
N ILE A 33 -5.72 -2.60 18.84
CA ILE A 33 -6.94 -2.57 18.01
C ILE A 33 -7.24 -3.96 17.44
N ASP A 34 -6.22 -4.66 16.93
CA ASP A 34 -6.35 -6.04 16.46
C ASP A 34 -6.80 -6.98 17.59
N ALA A 35 -6.19 -6.87 18.77
CA ALA A 35 -6.58 -7.68 19.93
C ALA A 35 -8.02 -7.40 20.39
N ALA A 36 -8.46 -6.15 20.39
CA ALA A 36 -9.83 -5.78 20.72
C ALA A 36 -10.84 -6.37 19.72
N LEU A 37 -10.50 -6.40 18.43
CA LEU A 37 -11.33 -7.05 17.40
C LEU A 37 -11.41 -8.57 17.63
N GLU A 38 -10.27 -9.23 17.89
CA GLU A 38 -10.22 -10.68 18.15
C GLU A 38 -10.96 -11.06 19.45
N ALA A 39 -10.94 -10.20 20.46
CA ALA A 39 -11.71 -10.37 21.69
C ALA A 39 -13.21 -10.07 21.52
N GLY A 40 -13.64 -9.53 20.38
CA GLY A 40 -15.02 -9.13 20.11
C GLY A 40 -15.46 -7.87 20.84
N GLU A 41 -14.52 -7.08 21.37
CA GLU A 41 -14.78 -5.81 22.04
C GLU A 41 -15.18 -4.71 21.05
N ILE A 42 -14.66 -4.80 19.83
CA ILE A 42 -15.05 -3.97 18.69
C ILE A 42 -15.42 -4.86 17.49
N ASP A 43 -16.27 -4.34 16.61
CA ASP A 43 -16.53 -4.96 15.30
C ASP A 43 -15.56 -4.42 14.23
N GLU A 44 -15.72 -4.87 12.99
CA GLU A 44 -14.86 -4.43 11.87
C GLU A 44 -15.02 -2.93 11.57
N THR A 45 -16.21 -2.35 11.77
CA THR A 45 -16.43 -0.91 11.61
C THR A 45 -15.70 -0.12 12.70
N GLY A 46 -15.70 -0.62 13.93
CA GLY A 46 -14.93 -0.12 15.05
C GLY A 46 -13.42 -0.21 14.77
N TRP A 47 -12.95 -1.33 14.22
CA TRP A 47 -11.55 -1.49 13.81
C TRP A 47 -11.12 -0.43 12.80
N HIS A 48 -11.89 -0.25 11.71
CA HIS A 48 -11.58 0.77 10.69
C HIS A 48 -11.59 2.18 11.28
N THR A 49 -12.54 2.47 12.17
CA THR A 49 -12.65 3.77 12.86
C THR A 49 -11.44 4.02 13.76
N ALA A 50 -10.99 3.01 14.51
CA ALA A 50 -9.83 3.12 15.39
C ALA A 50 -8.53 3.33 14.59
N ILE A 51 -8.32 2.57 13.51
CA ILE A 51 -7.17 2.75 12.61
C ILE A 51 -7.19 4.14 11.97
N ALA A 52 -8.34 4.59 11.47
CA ALA A 52 -8.50 5.94 10.93
C ALA A 52 -8.19 7.01 12.01
N GLY A 53 -8.55 6.76 13.26
CA GLY A 53 -8.25 7.61 14.41
C GLY A 53 -6.75 7.82 14.65
N LEU A 54 -5.91 6.83 14.34
CA LEU A 54 -4.44 6.94 14.41
C LEU A 54 -3.86 7.69 13.21
N VAL A 55 -4.35 7.37 12.00
CA VAL A 55 -3.80 7.88 10.74
C VAL A 55 -4.18 9.34 10.49
N ARG A 56 -5.47 9.65 10.62
CA ARG A 56 -6.04 10.96 10.29
C ARG A 56 -5.32 12.15 10.95
N PRO A 57 -5.12 12.21 12.28
CA PRO A 57 -4.50 13.38 12.91
C PRO A 57 -3.05 13.56 12.47
N ALA A 58 -2.28 12.48 12.38
CA ALA A 58 -0.88 12.52 11.97
C ALA A 58 -0.75 13.03 10.52
N TYR A 59 -1.62 12.55 9.63
CA TYR A 59 -1.58 12.94 8.22
C TYR A 59 -2.04 14.38 8.05
N LEU A 60 -3.16 14.79 8.65
CA LEU A 60 -3.68 16.16 8.51
C LEU A 60 -2.78 17.23 9.13
N ALA A 61 -2.05 16.89 10.20
CA ALA A 61 -1.13 17.82 10.87
C ALA A 61 0.20 18.03 10.11
N ALA A 62 0.54 17.15 9.17
CA ALA A 62 1.79 17.25 8.45
C ALA A 62 1.82 18.47 7.51
N GLY A 63 2.95 19.17 7.48
CA GLY A 63 3.13 20.40 6.69
C GLY A 63 3.55 20.19 5.23
N THR A 64 3.80 18.94 4.81
CA THR A 64 4.27 18.63 3.45
C THR A 64 3.36 17.63 2.76
N PRO A 65 3.29 17.64 1.41
CA PRO A 65 2.53 16.67 0.64
C PRO A 65 2.82 15.20 0.96
N TRP A 66 4.10 14.84 1.09
CA TRP A 66 4.51 13.48 1.41
C TRP A 66 4.27 13.12 2.88
N GLY A 67 4.40 14.09 3.80
CA GLY A 67 4.08 13.91 5.22
C GLY A 67 2.61 13.58 5.44
N GLN A 68 1.74 14.31 4.75
CA GLN A 68 0.30 14.06 4.70
C GLN A 68 -0.08 12.77 3.94
N SER A 69 0.90 12.00 3.45
CA SER A 69 0.77 10.66 2.85
C SER A 69 1.62 9.61 3.58
N GLY A 70 2.03 9.88 4.82
CA GLY A 70 2.72 8.92 5.67
C GLY A 70 4.24 8.88 5.54
N MET A 71 4.87 9.82 4.86
CA MET A 71 6.33 9.92 4.78
C MET A 71 6.88 10.96 5.76
N THR A 72 7.58 10.52 6.79
CA THR A 72 8.17 11.40 7.81
C THR A 72 9.54 11.97 7.42
N ARG A 73 10.19 11.42 6.39
CA ARG A 73 11.49 11.89 5.89
C ARG A 73 11.30 12.99 4.83
N GLY A 74 12.10 12.96 3.77
CA GLY A 74 12.02 13.94 2.68
C GLY A 74 11.36 13.42 1.40
N GLU A 75 11.16 14.33 0.45
CA GLU A 75 10.63 14.01 -0.89
C GLU A 75 11.54 13.03 -1.65
N ALA A 76 12.86 13.11 -1.50
CA ALA A 76 13.78 12.16 -2.14
C ALA A 76 13.55 10.72 -1.65
N ASP A 77 13.28 10.53 -0.35
CA ASP A 77 12.93 9.23 0.20
C ASP A 77 11.55 8.76 -0.29
N TRP A 78 10.60 9.68 -0.46
CA TRP A 78 9.30 9.40 -1.09
C TRP A 78 9.47 8.87 -2.51
N VAL A 79 10.23 9.57 -3.36
CA VAL A 79 10.50 9.16 -4.75
C VAL A 79 11.13 7.77 -4.78
N SER A 80 12.20 7.55 -3.99
CA SER A 80 12.87 6.26 -3.87
C SER A 80 11.92 5.14 -3.39
N ALA A 81 11.00 5.45 -2.49
CA ALA A 81 10.07 4.49 -1.91
C ALA A 81 8.84 4.18 -2.77
N ARG A 82 8.51 5.04 -3.74
CA ARG A 82 7.21 4.98 -4.45
C ARG A 82 7.31 4.94 -5.97
N ARG A 83 8.34 5.52 -6.58
CA ARG A 83 8.43 5.58 -8.06
C ARG A 83 8.37 4.20 -8.72
N PHE A 84 8.97 3.19 -8.08
CA PHE A 84 9.02 1.84 -8.62
C PHE A 84 7.65 1.14 -8.70
N VAL A 85 6.59 1.73 -8.12
CA VAL A 85 5.19 1.28 -8.35
C VAL A 85 4.85 1.26 -9.85
N LEU A 86 5.44 2.15 -10.65
CA LEU A 86 5.27 2.15 -12.11
C LEU A 86 5.82 0.90 -12.81
N ALA A 87 6.64 0.07 -12.15
CA ALA A 87 7.10 -1.19 -12.74
C ALA A 87 5.95 -2.16 -13.05
N ALA A 88 4.78 -2.00 -12.42
CA ALA A 88 3.59 -2.78 -12.72
C ALA A 88 2.76 -2.21 -13.90
N VAL A 89 3.11 -1.04 -14.43
CA VAL A 89 2.36 -0.33 -15.48
C VAL A 89 3.03 -0.56 -16.84
N GLU A 90 2.33 -1.21 -17.76
CA GLU A 90 2.89 -1.57 -19.08
C GLU A 90 2.41 -0.71 -20.24
N ARG A 91 1.27 -0.05 -20.06
CA ARG A 91 0.59 0.69 -21.13
C ARG A 91 -0.15 1.90 -20.57
N ASN A 92 -0.53 2.80 -21.47
CA ASN A 92 -1.47 3.88 -21.15
C ASN A 92 -2.76 3.28 -20.60
N GLY A 93 -3.39 3.95 -19.64
CA GLY A 93 -4.61 3.44 -19.05
C GLY A 93 -5.02 4.17 -17.78
N THR A 94 -5.84 3.49 -17.00
CA THR A 94 -6.42 4.00 -15.77
C THR A 94 -5.78 3.35 -14.54
N PHE A 95 -5.56 4.14 -13.49
CA PHE A 95 -4.93 3.68 -12.26
C PHE A 95 -5.74 4.12 -11.05
N LEU A 96 -6.17 3.17 -10.22
CA LEU A 96 -6.81 3.43 -8.94
C LEU A 96 -5.81 3.24 -7.79
N ASP A 97 -5.59 4.28 -7.00
CA ASP A 97 -4.84 4.21 -5.74
C ASP A 97 -5.81 4.09 -4.56
N CYS A 98 -5.92 2.90 -3.98
CA CYS A 98 -6.65 2.69 -2.73
C CYS A 98 -5.80 3.16 -1.56
N GLY A 99 -6.41 3.88 -0.62
CA GLY A 99 -5.71 4.63 0.42
C GLY A 99 -4.93 5.80 -0.17
N CYS A 100 -5.55 6.58 -1.05
CA CYS A 100 -4.88 7.69 -1.76
C CYS A 100 -4.45 8.84 -0.85
N ALA A 101 -4.90 8.87 0.41
CA ALA A 101 -4.66 9.94 1.37
C ALA A 101 -4.99 11.31 0.77
N ASN A 102 -4.00 12.19 0.66
CA ASN A 102 -4.15 13.53 0.09
C ASN A 102 -3.93 13.59 -1.44
N GLY A 103 -3.82 12.45 -2.12
CA GLY A 103 -3.61 12.33 -3.55
C GLY A 103 -2.16 12.51 -4.04
N TYR A 104 -1.17 12.71 -3.16
CA TYR A 104 0.19 13.02 -3.60
C TYR A 104 0.85 11.88 -4.40
N LEU A 105 0.54 10.61 -4.11
CA LEU A 105 1.01 9.51 -4.94
C LEU A 105 0.41 9.56 -6.35
N MET A 106 -0.88 9.88 -6.47
CA MET A 106 -1.54 10.04 -7.77
C MET A 106 -0.83 11.14 -8.60
N GLU A 107 -0.61 12.31 -7.99
CA GLU A 107 0.10 13.44 -8.60
C GLU A 107 1.51 13.05 -9.09
N CYS A 108 2.23 12.27 -8.27
CA CYS A 108 3.55 11.76 -8.62
C CYS A 108 3.51 10.74 -9.76
N LEU A 109 2.60 9.76 -9.71
CA LEU A 109 2.47 8.71 -10.72
C LEU A 109 2.11 9.30 -12.08
N GLU A 110 1.23 10.30 -12.14
CA GLU A 110 0.89 11.01 -13.38
C GLU A 110 2.14 11.61 -14.03
N ARG A 111 2.95 12.36 -13.25
CA ARG A 111 4.18 12.99 -13.74
C ARG A 111 5.25 11.97 -14.12
N TRP A 112 5.48 10.96 -13.29
CA TRP A 112 6.51 9.96 -13.55
C TRP A 112 6.15 9.09 -14.75
N ALA A 113 4.88 8.72 -14.90
CA ALA A 113 4.42 7.98 -16.08
C ALA A 113 4.58 8.81 -17.36
N ALA A 114 4.21 10.10 -17.33
CA ALA A 114 4.40 11.00 -18.47
C ALA A 114 5.88 11.13 -18.88
N ALA A 115 6.79 11.19 -17.90
CA ALA A 115 8.23 11.19 -18.15
C ALA A 115 8.72 9.88 -18.80
N ASP A 116 8.06 8.75 -18.52
CA ASP A 116 8.33 7.43 -19.10
C ASP A 116 7.53 7.19 -20.40
N GLY A 117 6.89 8.22 -20.97
CA GLY A 117 6.13 8.14 -22.23
C GLY A 117 4.73 7.52 -22.11
N LEU A 118 4.26 7.31 -20.88
CA LEU A 118 2.95 6.74 -20.56
C LEU A 118 1.95 7.83 -20.16
N ARG A 119 0.67 7.60 -20.47
CA ARG A 119 -0.45 8.44 -20.03
C ARG A 119 -1.32 7.63 -19.07
N LEU A 120 -1.36 8.07 -17.82
CA LEU A 120 -2.24 7.51 -16.81
C LEU A 120 -3.36 8.48 -16.47
N GLU A 121 -4.58 7.97 -16.41
CA GLU A 121 -5.72 8.66 -15.79
C GLU A 121 -5.87 8.15 -14.35
N LEU A 122 -5.65 9.04 -13.38
CA LEU A 122 -5.55 8.67 -11.98
C LEU A 122 -6.90 8.80 -11.26
N TYR A 123 -7.15 7.84 -10.38
CA TYR A 123 -8.32 7.72 -9.54
C TYR A 123 -7.89 7.40 -8.10
N GLY A 124 -8.68 7.86 -7.13
CA GLY A 124 -8.37 7.71 -5.71
C GLY A 124 -9.55 7.14 -4.92
N LEU A 125 -9.24 6.30 -3.94
CA LEU A 125 -10.18 5.85 -2.93
C LEU A 125 -9.53 5.99 -1.57
N ASP A 126 -10.22 6.57 -0.59
CA ASP A 126 -9.78 6.55 0.80
C ASP A 126 -10.98 6.41 1.74
N ILE A 127 -10.78 5.78 2.90
CA ILE A 127 -11.84 5.61 3.89
C ILE A 127 -11.99 6.86 4.78
N ILE A 128 -10.97 7.72 4.83
CA ILE A 128 -10.93 8.91 5.67
C ILE A 128 -11.43 10.11 4.86
N GLY A 129 -12.70 10.50 5.06
CA GLY A 129 -13.36 11.58 4.32
C GLY A 129 -12.61 12.92 4.37
N GLU A 130 -11.94 13.25 5.47
CA GLU A 130 -11.14 14.47 5.59
C GLU A 130 -9.92 14.47 4.66
N LEU A 131 -9.30 13.30 4.45
CA LEU A 131 -8.19 13.14 3.49
C LEU A 131 -8.71 13.18 2.05
N VAL A 132 -9.88 12.58 1.77
CA VAL A 132 -10.56 12.69 0.48
C VAL A 132 -10.84 14.15 0.14
N ALA A 133 -11.38 14.91 1.09
CA ALA A 133 -11.64 16.35 0.90
C ALA A 133 -10.34 17.12 0.65
N LEU A 134 -9.25 16.79 1.36
CA LEU A 134 -7.93 17.38 1.13
C LEU A 134 -7.39 17.04 -0.27
N ALA A 135 -7.49 15.77 -0.70
CA ALA A 135 -7.05 15.32 -2.01
C ALA A 135 -7.78 16.05 -3.14
N ARG A 136 -9.11 16.18 -3.04
CA ARG A 136 -9.93 16.92 -4.01
C ARG A 136 -9.54 18.41 -4.09
N ARG A 137 -9.20 19.05 -2.97
CA ARG A 137 -8.70 20.43 -2.96
C ARG A 137 -7.33 20.56 -3.62
N ARG A 138 -6.44 19.60 -3.39
CA ARG A 138 -5.09 19.60 -3.96
C ARG A 138 -5.07 19.28 -5.45
N LEU A 139 -5.95 18.40 -5.90
CA LEU A 139 -6.03 17.91 -7.27
C LEU A 139 -7.41 18.23 -7.87
N PRO A 140 -7.73 19.51 -8.13
CA PRO A 140 -9.06 19.91 -8.59
C PRO A 140 -9.46 19.26 -9.93
N HIS A 141 -8.49 19.00 -10.81
CA HIS A 141 -8.70 18.30 -12.09
C HIS A 141 -9.05 16.80 -11.91
N CYS A 142 -8.73 16.21 -10.77
CA CYS A 142 -9.08 14.83 -10.39
C CYS A 142 -10.21 14.76 -9.36
N ALA A 143 -10.81 15.88 -8.94
CA ALA A 143 -11.74 15.89 -7.80
C ALA A 143 -12.95 14.95 -7.98
N GLY A 144 -13.46 14.83 -9.21
CA GLY A 144 -14.53 13.91 -9.59
C GLY A 144 -14.13 12.43 -9.72
N ARG A 145 -12.83 12.12 -9.55
CA ARG A 145 -12.22 10.78 -9.66
C ARG A 145 -11.71 10.25 -8.32
N ILE A 146 -11.97 10.98 -7.23
CA ILE A 146 -11.56 10.61 -5.87
C ILE A 146 -12.82 10.32 -5.07
N TRP A 147 -12.90 9.14 -4.47
CA TRP A 147 -14.05 8.68 -3.69
C TRP A 147 -13.69 8.44 -2.23
N GLU A 148 -14.70 8.63 -1.38
CA GLU A 148 -14.69 8.13 -0.01
C GLU A 148 -15.32 6.74 0.00
N GLY A 149 -14.64 5.77 0.61
CA GLY A 149 -15.16 4.42 0.73
C GLY A 149 -14.16 3.41 1.29
N ASN A 150 -14.69 2.29 1.79
CA ASN A 150 -13.89 1.19 2.28
C ASN A 150 -13.46 0.28 1.13
N ALA A 151 -12.15 0.11 0.91
CA ALA A 151 -11.62 -0.73 -0.17
C ALA A 151 -12.09 -2.19 -0.13
N LEU A 152 -12.52 -2.70 1.02
CA LEU A 152 -13.04 -4.05 1.19
C LEU A 152 -14.46 -4.24 0.63
N THR A 153 -15.25 -3.17 0.53
CA THR A 153 -16.69 -3.25 0.20
C THR A 153 -17.14 -2.28 -0.88
N TRP A 154 -16.32 -1.27 -1.21
CA TRP A 154 -16.63 -0.27 -2.21
C TRP A 154 -16.70 -0.91 -3.61
N VAL A 155 -17.77 -0.60 -4.35
CA VAL A 155 -17.97 -1.04 -5.72
C VAL A 155 -17.71 0.17 -6.64
N PRO A 156 -16.70 0.11 -7.51
CA PRO A 156 -16.36 1.24 -8.35
C PRO A 156 -17.39 1.43 -9.48
N PRO A 157 -17.55 2.66 -9.99
CA PRO A 157 -18.39 2.93 -11.15
C PRO A 157 -17.81 2.37 -12.46
N ARG A 158 -16.53 1.94 -12.45
CA ARG A 158 -15.82 1.32 -13.57
C ARG A 158 -14.70 0.41 -13.07
N ARG A 159 -14.16 -0.41 -13.95
CA ARG A 159 -12.91 -1.13 -13.69
C ARG A 159 -11.69 -0.34 -14.19
N PHE A 160 -10.52 -0.67 -13.66
CA PHE A 160 -9.26 0.02 -13.89
C PHE A 160 -8.18 -0.93 -14.41
N ASP A 161 -7.29 -0.42 -15.26
CA ASP A 161 -6.18 -1.19 -15.82
C ASP A 161 -5.18 -1.57 -14.73
N VAL A 162 -5.00 -0.70 -13.73
CA VAL A 162 -4.18 -0.96 -12.55
C VAL A 162 -4.93 -0.50 -11.30
N VAL A 163 -4.98 -1.35 -10.28
CA VAL A 163 -5.48 -1.04 -8.94
C VAL A 163 -4.34 -1.28 -7.96
N ARG A 164 -4.02 -0.31 -7.11
CA ARG A 164 -2.99 -0.45 -6.07
C ARG A 164 -3.62 -0.41 -4.68
N VAL A 165 -3.18 -1.29 -3.78
CA VAL A 165 -3.74 -1.41 -2.43
C VAL A 165 -2.70 -1.86 -1.38
N GLY A 166 -2.92 -1.46 -0.13
CA GLY A 166 -2.29 -2.02 1.07
C GLY A 166 -3.17 -3.08 1.75
N LEU A 167 -2.59 -4.19 2.18
CA LEU A 167 -3.25 -5.28 2.92
C LEU A 167 -3.50 -4.89 4.37
N GLU A 168 -2.79 -3.88 4.88
CA GLU A 168 -3.00 -3.28 6.19
C GLU A 168 -4.28 -2.44 6.27
N TYR A 169 -5.03 -2.28 5.18
CA TYR A 169 -6.30 -1.55 5.17
C TYR A 169 -7.46 -2.35 5.78
N VAL A 170 -7.25 -3.64 6.04
CA VAL A 170 -8.24 -4.54 6.64
C VAL A 170 -7.59 -5.41 7.71
N PRO A 171 -8.38 -5.97 8.66
CA PRO A 171 -7.87 -6.98 9.59
C PRO A 171 -7.24 -8.16 8.85
N GLU A 172 -6.27 -8.83 9.48
CA GLU A 172 -5.49 -9.89 8.83
C GLU A 172 -6.37 -10.99 8.22
N ARG A 173 -7.41 -11.44 8.96
CA ARG A 173 -8.36 -12.45 8.48
C ARG A 173 -9.13 -12.06 7.22
N ARG A 174 -9.24 -10.76 6.92
CA ARG A 174 -9.97 -10.21 5.76
C ARG A 174 -9.06 -9.88 4.57
N ARG A 175 -7.74 -10.01 4.69
CA ARG A 175 -6.81 -9.75 3.57
C ARG A 175 -7.11 -10.59 2.32
N PRO A 176 -7.42 -11.90 2.40
CA PRO A 176 -7.82 -12.66 1.21
C PRO A 176 -9.09 -12.13 0.54
N ASP A 177 -10.05 -11.65 1.34
CA ASP A 177 -11.31 -11.11 0.84
C ASP A 177 -11.13 -9.77 0.15
N LEU A 178 -10.26 -8.90 0.68
CA LEU A 178 -9.87 -7.64 0.04
C LEU A 178 -9.29 -7.90 -1.36
N VAL A 179 -8.35 -8.84 -1.46
CA VAL A 179 -7.71 -9.19 -2.74
C VAL A 179 -8.75 -9.74 -3.73
N ARG A 180 -9.61 -10.67 -3.28
CA ARG A 180 -10.67 -11.25 -4.12
C ARG A 180 -11.68 -10.19 -4.58
N HIS A 181 -12.11 -9.32 -3.67
CA HIS A 181 -13.04 -8.23 -3.96
C HIS A 181 -12.48 -7.31 -5.04
N LEU A 182 -11.26 -6.79 -4.86
CA LEU A 182 -10.66 -5.86 -5.81
C LEU A 182 -10.38 -6.49 -7.18
N LEU A 183 -9.90 -7.73 -7.22
CA LEU A 183 -9.76 -8.46 -8.50
C LEU A 183 -11.10 -8.63 -9.21
N SER A 184 -12.15 -8.98 -8.47
CA SER A 184 -13.46 -9.28 -9.06
C SER A 184 -14.25 -8.03 -9.44
N THR A 185 -14.06 -6.89 -8.76
CA THR A 185 -14.93 -5.70 -8.92
C THR A 185 -14.20 -4.48 -9.51
N ALA A 186 -12.92 -4.31 -9.23
CA ALA A 186 -12.18 -3.09 -9.57
C ALA A 186 -11.15 -3.29 -10.68
N VAL A 187 -10.54 -4.46 -10.78
CA VAL A 187 -9.54 -4.74 -11.83
C VAL A 187 -10.25 -5.05 -13.15
N ALA A 188 -9.82 -4.38 -14.21
CA ALA A 188 -10.27 -4.66 -15.57
C ALA A 188 -9.74 -6.02 -16.04
N PRO A 189 -10.42 -6.71 -16.95
CA PRO A 189 -9.87 -7.91 -17.58
C PRO A 189 -8.51 -7.61 -18.24
N GLY A 190 -7.51 -8.46 -18.00
CA GLY A 190 -6.12 -8.21 -18.41
C GLY A 190 -5.48 -6.98 -17.75
N GLY A 191 -6.06 -6.47 -16.66
CA GLY A 191 -5.51 -5.44 -15.78
C GLY A 191 -4.78 -6.04 -14.58
N ARG A 192 -4.31 -5.21 -13.65
CA ARG A 192 -3.49 -5.65 -12.50
C ARG A 192 -3.99 -5.16 -11.16
N LEU A 193 -3.91 -6.04 -10.16
CA LEU A 193 -3.91 -5.66 -8.74
C LEU A 193 -2.48 -5.62 -8.24
N VAL A 194 -1.99 -4.44 -7.88
CA VAL A 194 -0.68 -4.18 -7.29
C VAL A 194 -0.81 -4.08 -5.77
N ILE A 195 -0.03 -4.86 -5.05
CA ILE A 195 -0.06 -4.93 -3.60
C ILE A 195 1.24 -4.36 -3.02
N GLY A 196 1.10 -3.44 -2.07
CA GLY A 196 2.21 -2.75 -1.42
C GLY A 196 2.44 -1.33 -1.95
N PRO A 197 3.66 -0.78 -1.87
CA PRO A 197 4.90 -1.48 -1.52
C PRO A 197 5.06 -1.73 -0.02
N TYR A 198 5.75 -2.82 0.32
CA TYR A 198 6.16 -3.15 1.69
C TYR A 198 7.67 -3.23 1.82
N THR A 199 8.18 -2.93 3.02
CA THR A 199 9.55 -3.28 3.40
C THR A 199 9.54 -4.72 3.91
N GLU A 200 10.31 -5.58 3.28
CA GLU A 200 10.40 -7.01 3.62
C GLU A 200 11.87 -7.44 3.69
N GLU A 201 12.16 -8.49 4.43
CA GLU A 201 13.49 -9.09 4.48
C GLU A 201 13.96 -9.53 3.08
N THR A 202 15.24 -9.27 2.80
CA THR A 202 15.91 -9.68 1.57
C THR A 202 15.87 -11.20 1.45
N GLY A 203 15.42 -11.72 0.30
CA GLY A 203 15.27 -13.17 0.08
C GLY A 203 14.04 -13.81 0.74
N ALA A 204 13.22 -13.05 1.48
CA ALA A 204 12.05 -13.58 2.16
C ALA A 204 10.76 -12.84 1.75
N PRO A 205 10.18 -13.14 0.57
CA PRO A 205 8.99 -12.44 0.05
C PRO A 205 7.71 -12.87 0.80
N ALA A 206 7.48 -12.30 1.98
CA ALA A 206 6.39 -12.68 2.88
C ALA A 206 5.00 -12.46 2.26
N THR A 207 4.81 -11.34 1.58
CA THR A 207 3.57 -10.95 0.90
C THR A 207 3.24 -11.92 -0.23
N GLU A 208 4.21 -12.23 -1.08
CA GLU A 208 4.06 -13.20 -2.17
C GLU A 208 3.67 -14.58 -1.62
N ARG A 209 4.38 -15.06 -0.59
CA ARG A 209 4.06 -16.33 0.07
C ARG A 209 2.67 -16.33 0.67
N ALA A 210 2.22 -15.21 1.25
CA ALA A 210 0.87 -15.09 1.78
C ALA A 210 -0.19 -15.21 0.68
N LEU A 211 0.00 -14.50 -0.44
CA LEU A 211 -0.91 -14.54 -1.60
C LEU A 211 -1.02 -15.95 -2.18
N VAL A 212 0.12 -16.65 -2.35
CA VAL A 212 0.14 -18.04 -2.82
C VAL A 212 -0.58 -18.97 -1.84
N ARG A 213 -0.37 -18.81 -0.53
CA ARG A 213 -1.10 -19.59 0.49
C ARG A 213 -2.60 -19.34 0.47
N TRP A 214 -3.05 -18.15 0.08
CA TRP A 214 -4.47 -17.83 -0.10
C TRP A 214 -5.04 -18.29 -1.44
N GLY A 215 -4.23 -18.93 -2.29
CA GLY A 215 -4.64 -19.49 -3.58
C GLY A 215 -4.57 -18.52 -4.75
N PHE A 216 -3.88 -17.38 -4.62
CA PHE A 216 -3.68 -16.44 -5.72
C PHE A 216 -2.42 -16.78 -6.52
N ALA A 217 -2.51 -16.65 -7.84
CA ALA A 217 -1.36 -16.76 -8.74
C ALA A 217 -0.68 -15.39 -8.87
N VAL A 218 0.57 -15.30 -8.42
CA VAL A 218 1.36 -14.06 -8.52
C VAL A 218 1.96 -13.95 -9.91
N SER A 219 1.61 -12.88 -10.63
CA SER A 219 2.02 -12.64 -12.01
C SER A 219 3.38 -11.97 -12.11
N GLY A 220 3.77 -11.19 -11.10
CA GLY A 220 5.07 -10.54 -11.08
C GLY A 220 5.35 -9.72 -9.83
N ARG A 221 6.55 -9.18 -9.77
CA ARG A 221 7.05 -8.37 -8.66
C ARG A 221 8.11 -7.38 -9.14
N ALA A 222 8.29 -6.32 -8.36
CA ALA A 222 9.41 -5.41 -8.50
C ALA A 222 9.97 -5.07 -7.11
N GLU A 223 11.28 -4.84 -7.06
CA GLU A 223 12.01 -4.58 -5.83
C GLU A 223 12.96 -3.41 -6.01
N VAL A 224 13.11 -2.61 -4.95
CA VAL A 224 14.18 -1.62 -4.85
C VAL A 224 14.96 -1.82 -3.55
N VAL A 225 16.27 -1.64 -3.66
CA VAL A 225 17.20 -1.77 -2.54
C VAL A 225 16.85 -0.74 -1.47
N HIS A 226 16.77 -1.18 -0.22
CA HIS A 226 16.65 -0.30 0.93
C HIS A 226 18.05 0.15 1.38
N ARG A 227 18.15 1.24 2.14
CA ARG A 227 19.45 1.67 2.71
C ARG A 227 20.07 0.61 3.63
N ASP A 228 19.21 -0.17 4.28
CA ASP A 228 19.61 -1.34 5.05
C ASP A 228 19.59 -2.56 4.12
N PRO A 229 20.73 -3.23 3.87
CA PRO A 229 20.82 -4.35 2.93
C PRO A 229 20.04 -5.60 3.36
N ARG A 230 19.64 -5.69 4.65
CA ARG A 230 18.85 -6.80 5.17
C ARG A 230 17.41 -6.81 4.64
N VAL A 231 16.96 -5.68 4.08
CA VAL A 231 15.57 -5.51 3.61
C VAL A 231 15.52 -4.88 2.23
N VAL A 232 14.39 -5.10 1.55
CA VAL A 232 14.05 -4.47 0.28
C VAL A 232 12.64 -3.90 0.35
N ARG A 233 12.34 -2.93 -0.53
CA ARG A 233 10.95 -2.55 -0.76
C ARG A 233 10.42 -3.35 -1.94
N ARG A 234 9.28 -4.00 -1.77
CA ARG A 234 8.67 -4.89 -2.77
C ARG A 234 7.23 -4.49 -3.07
N ILE A 235 6.87 -4.55 -4.34
CA ILE A 235 5.49 -4.70 -4.79
C ILE A 235 5.35 -6.07 -5.44
N VAL A 236 4.15 -6.61 -5.36
CA VAL A 236 3.74 -7.82 -6.09
C VAL A 236 2.45 -7.50 -6.83
N TRP A 237 2.21 -8.14 -7.97
CA TRP A 237 0.94 -7.98 -8.68
C TRP A 237 0.34 -9.30 -9.15
N LEU A 238 -0.98 -9.28 -9.23
CA LEU A 238 -1.83 -10.34 -9.76
C LEU A 238 -2.50 -9.79 -11.02
N ASP A 239 -2.55 -10.56 -12.11
CA ASP A 239 -3.33 -10.17 -13.27
C ASP A 239 -4.82 -10.53 -13.09
N GLY A 240 -5.70 -9.65 -13.55
CA GLY A 240 -7.13 -9.91 -13.67
C GLY A 240 -7.39 -10.95 -14.76
N ALA A 241 -8.46 -11.73 -14.60
CA ALA A 241 -8.82 -12.75 -15.59
C ALA A 241 -9.00 -12.14 -16.99
N GLU A 242 -8.47 -12.82 -18.00
CA GLU A 242 -8.72 -12.49 -19.41
C GLU A 242 -10.21 -12.70 -19.74
N GLN A 243 -10.78 -11.84 -20.59
CA GLN A 243 -12.07 -12.16 -21.18
C GLN A 243 -11.87 -13.31 -22.18
N SER A 244 -12.48 -14.47 -21.91
CA SER A 244 -12.62 -15.50 -22.92
C SER A 244 -13.52 -14.96 -24.03
N VAL A 245 -12.94 -14.58 -25.17
CA VAL A 245 -13.71 -14.24 -26.36
C VAL A 245 -14.36 -15.53 -26.84
N SER A 246 -15.64 -15.72 -26.52
CA SER A 246 -16.44 -16.76 -27.17
C SER A 246 -16.62 -16.34 -28.62
N VAL A 247 -15.77 -16.87 -29.49
CA VAL A 247 -16.00 -16.83 -30.93
C VAL A 247 -17.16 -17.78 -31.20
N LEU A 248 -18.38 -17.25 -31.19
CA LEU A 248 -19.50 -17.88 -31.89
C LEU A 248 -19.13 -17.86 -33.37
N GLN A 249 -18.64 -19.00 -33.88
CA GLN A 249 -18.55 -19.23 -35.32
C GLN A 249 -19.97 -19.42 -35.89
N PRO A 250 -20.23 -18.89 -37.10
CA PRO A 250 -21.57 -18.83 -37.70
C PRO A 250 -22.17 -20.20 -38.03
#